data_AF-A0A257ZMP7-F1
#
_entry.id   AF-A0A257ZMP7-F1
#
_cell.length_a   1.000
_cell.length_b   1.000
_cell.length_c   1.000
_cell.angle_alpha   90.00
_cell.angle_beta   90.00
_cell.angle_gamma   90.00
#
_symmetry.space_group_name_H-M   'P 1'
#
loop_
_entity.id
_entity.type
_entity.pdbx_description
1 polymer ?
#
loop_
_entity_poly.entity_id
_entity_poly.type
_entity_poly.pdbx_seq_one_letter_code
_entity_poly.pdbx_strand_id
1 'polypeptide(L)'
;MAILKDVRIGNQREVLIYALTEPGTDVVRYVGKTVRSARKRHSEHIFNALQKGSRLPVHNWIRKQYARGAWSCMWHLENVPHGEDWAERERYWINKFRDDGHKLLNLTNGGDGLPGLPRPQAVRDAIAAKLRTGAQFDCERCGTSFWRKQRDIKAGHNRFCSKPCYQSWQIGKPKGVKK
;
A
#
# COMPACT_ATOMS: atom_id res chain seq x y z
N MET A 1 1.29 -6.32 35.42
CA MET A 1 1.65 -5.73 34.10
C MET A 1 1.16 -6.66 33.00
N ALA A 2 -0.11 -6.54 32.62
CA ALA A 2 -0.74 -7.42 31.64
C ALA A 2 -0.32 -6.99 30.23
N ILE A 3 0.45 -7.85 29.56
CA ILE A 3 0.74 -7.75 28.13
C ILE A 3 -0.59 -7.98 27.41
N LEU A 4 -1.15 -6.92 26.83
CA LEU A 4 -2.31 -6.99 25.93
C LEU A 4 -1.93 -7.90 24.75
N LYS A 5 -2.39 -9.15 24.79
CA LYS A 5 -2.28 -10.09 23.69
C LYS A 5 -3.29 -9.67 22.63
N ASP A 6 -2.81 -9.39 21.41
CA ASP A 6 -3.63 -9.19 20.21
C ASP A 6 -4.49 -10.46 19.97
N VAL A 7 -5.72 -10.46 20.49
CA VAL A 7 -6.73 -11.48 20.20
C VAL A 7 -7.18 -11.28 18.76
N ARG A 8 -6.81 -12.21 17.88
CA ARG A 8 -7.31 -12.28 16.50
C ARG A 8 -8.49 -13.23 16.45
N ILE A 9 -9.70 -12.71 16.55
CA ILE A 9 -10.94 -13.45 16.24
C ILE A 9 -11.47 -12.94 14.90
N GLY A 10 -11.45 -13.79 13.86
CA GLY A 10 -12.16 -13.57 12.61
C GLY A 10 -11.71 -12.37 11.76
N ASN A 11 -12.30 -12.22 10.57
CA ASN A 11 -12.04 -11.11 9.64
C ASN A 11 -12.65 -9.76 10.11
N GLN A 12 -13.01 -9.65 11.40
CA GLN A 12 -13.63 -8.49 12.02
C GLN A 12 -12.53 -7.64 12.65
N ARG A 13 -12.04 -6.64 11.92
CA ARG A 13 -11.04 -5.73 12.44
C ARG A 13 -11.72 -4.42 12.81
N GLU A 14 -11.58 -4.05 14.08
CA GLU A 14 -11.87 -2.70 14.56
C GLU A 14 -11.02 -1.68 13.81
N VAL A 15 -11.57 -0.50 13.62
CA VAL A 15 -10.91 0.63 12.97
C VAL A 15 -10.46 1.61 14.04
N LEU A 16 -9.15 1.81 14.17
CA LEU A 16 -8.61 2.87 15.01
C LEU A 16 -8.56 4.17 14.20
N ILE A 17 -9.24 5.20 14.69
CA ILE A 17 -9.05 6.60 14.29
C ILE A 17 -7.91 7.18 15.13
N TYR A 18 -6.95 7.81 14.47
CA TYR A 18 -5.77 8.41 15.09
C TYR A 18 -5.51 9.82 14.58
N ALA A 19 -4.78 10.58 15.38
CA ALA A 19 -4.20 11.88 15.01
C ALA A 19 -2.67 11.78 14.94
N LEU A 20 -2.06 12.51 14.00
CA LEU A 20 -0.64 12.85 14.06
C LEU A 20 -0.49 14.26 14.60
N THR A 21 0.37 14.41 15.61
CA THR A 21 0.58 15.67 16.32
C THR A 21 2.04 16.12 16.24
N GLU A 22 2.25 17.42 16.42
CA GLU A 22 3.59 17.96 16.67
C GLU A 22 4.11 17.50 18.04
N PRO A 23 5.39 17.12 18.14
CA PRO A 23 5.95 16.54 19.36
C PRO A 23 5.90 17.55 20.50
N GLY A 24 5.45 17.10 21.68
CA GLY A 24 5.34 17.94 22.87
C GLY A 24 4.23 18.99 22.81
N THR A 25 3.30 18.87 21.86
CA THR A 25 2.16 19.78 21.72
C THR A 25 0.86 19.01 21.48
N ASP A 26 -0.26 19.69 21.72
CA ASP A 26 -1.60 19.18 21.41
C ASP A 26 -2.02 19.55 19.98
N VAL A 27 -1.08 20.04 19.16
CA VAL A 27 -1.38 20.53 17.82
C VAL A 27 -1.51 19.36 16.85
N VAL A 28 -2.76 19.03 16.52
CA VAL A 28 -3.10 18.04 15.50
C VAL A 28 -2.80 18.58 14.10
N ARG A 29 -2.13 17.75 13.30
CA ARG A 29 -1.77 18.06 11.90
C ARG A 29 -2.39 17.10 10.90
N TYR A 30 -2.81 15.92 11.31
CA TYR A 30 -3.43 14.95 10.41
C TYR A 30 -4.33 14.00 11.20
N VAL A 31 -5.51 13.70 10.68
CA VAL A 31 -6.39 12.65 11.19
C VAL A 31 -6.46 11.53 10.17
N GLY A 32 -6.46 10.28 10.60
CA GLY A 32 -6.74 9.19 9.69
C GLY A 32 -7.10 7.91 10.43
N LYS A 33 -7.32 6.86 9.66
CA LYS A 33 -7.76 5.57 10.19
C LYS A 33 -6.83 4.40 9.86
N THR A 34 -6.89 3.35 10.67
CA THR A 34 -6.13 2.10 10.45
C THR A 34 -6.88 0.88 11.00
N VAL A 35 -6.76 -0.25 10.30
CA VAL A 35 -7.15 -1.60 10.78
C VAL A 35 -5.92 -2.44 11.15
N ARG A 36 -4.73 -1.85 11.06
CA ARG A 36 -3.45 -2.40 11.51
C ARG A 36 -3.10 -1.74 12.85
N SER A 37 -2.14 -2.32 13.57
CA SER A 37 -1.63 -1.69 14.78
C SER A 37 -1.12 -0.26 14.52
N ALA A 38 -1.39 0.63 15.47
CA ALA A 38 -1.00 2.04 15.41
C ALA A 38 0.50 2.21 15.12
N ARG A 39 1.34 1.44 15.83
CA ARG A 39 2.80 1.41 15.63
C ARG A 39 3.17 1.14 14.17
N LYS A 40 2.56 0.12 13.55
CA LYS A 40 2.86 -0.25 12.17
C LYS A 40 2.43 0.87 11.21
N ARG A 41 1.25 1.44 11.42
CA ARG A 41 0.74 2.54 10.59
C ARG A 41 1.61 3.79 10.70
N HIS A 42 2.08 4.11 11.90
CA HIS A 42 2.98 5.24 12.15
C HIS A 42 4.32 5.05 11.44
N SER A 43 4.93 3.85 11.57
CA SER A 43 6.17 3.53 10.84
C SER A 43 5.99 3.60 9.32
N GLU A 44 4.83 3.20 8.78
CA GLU A 44 4.51 3.32 7.35
C GLU A 44 4.44 4.79 6.89
N HIS A 45 3.83 5.68 7.68
CA HIS A 45 3.81 7.12 7.38
C HIS A 45 5.21 7.70 7.32
N ILE A 46 6.06 7.36 8.29
CA ILE A 46 7.46 7.81 8.32
C ILE A 46 8.21 7.26 7.11
N PHE A 47 8.14 5.94 6.88
CA PHE A 47 8.82 5.30 5.75
C PHE A 47 8.42 5.96 4.42
N ASN A 48 7.11 6.10 4.16
CA ASN A 48 6.60 6.68 2.93
C ASN A 48 6.97 8.17 2.77
N ALA A 49 7.05 8.92 3.87
CA ALA A 49 7.47 10.31 3.85
C ALA A 49 8.95 10.49 3.47
N LEU A 50 9.79 9.55 3.91
CA LEU A 50 11.23 9.54 3.65
C LEU A 50 11.57 8.95 2.27
N GLN A 51 10.67 8.19 1.64
CA GLN A 51 10.86 7.73 0.26
C GLN A 51 10.81 8.90 -0.74
N LYS A 52 11.63 8.79 -1.81
CA LYS A 52 11.63 9.76 -2.91
C LYS A 52 10.31 9.68 -3.69
N GLY A 53 9.70 10.83 -3.99
CA GLY A 53 8.56 10.95 -4.90
C GLY A 53 7.19 11.20 -4.27
N SER A 54 7.04 11.05 -2.95
CA SER A 54 5.78 11.43 -2.29
C SER A 54 5.61 12.95 -2.20
N ARG A 55 4.48 13.45 -2.71
CA ARG A 55 4.08 14.87 -2.68
C ARG A 55 2.93 15.19 -1.72
N LEU A 56 2.49 14.23 -0.90
CA LEU A 56 1.40 14.45 0.05
C LEU A 56 1.80 15.49 1.12
N PRO A 57 0.90 16.43 1.51
CA PRO A 57 1.20 17.44 2.52
C PRO A 57 1.66 16.87 3.86
N VAL A 58 1.01 15.81 4.34
CA VAL A 58 1.40 15.11 5.57
C VAL A 58 2.82 14.52 5.49
N HIS A 59 3.20 13.96 4.34
CA HIS A 59 4.55 13.43 4.14
C HIS A 59 5.60 14.54 4.06
N ASN A 60 5.27 15.67 3.44
CA ASN A 60 6.15 16.85 3.43
C ASN A 60 6.33 17.43 4.84
N TRP A 61 5.26 17.47 5.64
CA TRP A 61 5.31 17.90 7.03
C TRP A 61 6.17 16.96 7.88
N ILE A 62 5.96 15.63 7.82
CA ILE A 62 6.79 14.64 8.53
C ILE A 62 8.26 14.82 8.15
N ARG A 63 8.57 14.97 6.85
CA ARG A 63 9.95 15.18 6.38
C ARG A 63 10.57 16.43 6.98
N LYS A 64 9.83 17.53 7.08
CA LYS A 64 10.29 18.78 7.71
C LYS A 64 10.53 18.61 9.21
N GLN A 65 9.68 17.86 9.92
CA GLN A 65 9.87 17.59 11.35
C GLN A 65 11.17 16.80 11.57
N TYR A 66 11.37 15.71 10.83
CA TYR A 66 12.56 14.87 10.96
C TYR A 66 13.85 15.60 10.56
N ALA A 67 13.80 16.48 9.56
CA ALA A 67 14.95 17.31 9.19
C ALA A 67 15.39 18.27 10.31
N ARG A 68 14.49 18.60 11.25
CA ARG A 68 14.77 19.44 12.43
C ARG A 68 15.12 18.62 13.68
N GLY A 69 15.27 17.30 13.57
CA GLY A 69 15.46 16.40 14.71
C GLY A 69 14.20 16.17 15.56
N ALA A 70 13.03 16.59 15.06
CA ALA A 70 11.75 16.42 15.73
C ALA A 70 10.98 15.21 15.16
N TRP A 71 10.18 14.57 16.01
CA TRP A 71 9.44 13.35 15.66
C TRP A 71 7.93 13.64 15.60
N SER A 72 7.18 12.98 14.72
CA SER A 72 5.71 13.05 14.77
C SER A 72 5.18 12.09 15.83
N CYS A 73 4.23 12.51 16.67
CA CYS A 73 3.53 11.64 17.63
C CYS A 73 2.22 11.13 17.02
N MET A 74 1.77 9.94 17.42
CA MET A 74 0.48 9.39 17.02
C MET A 74 -0.40 9.23 18.25
N TRP A 75 -1.56 9.89 18.24
CA TRP A 75 -2.56 9.82 19.30
C TRP A 75 -3.71 8.92 18.88
N HIS A 76 -4.19 8.09 19.81
CA HIS A 76 -5.36 7.25 19.60
C HIS A 76 -6.59 8.08 19.96
N LEU A 77 -7.48 8.32 18.99
CA LEU A 77 -8.67 9.14 19.19
C LEU A 77 -9.87 8.25 19.55
N GLU A 78 -10.12 7.24 18.73
CA GLU A 78 -11.33 6.42 18.85
C GLU A 78 -11.12 5.03 18.23
N ASN A 79 -11.55 3.99 18.92
CA ASN A 79 -11.68 2.65 18.34
C ASN A 79 -13.13 2.47 17.89
N VAL A 80 -13.32 2.31 16.59
CA VAL A 80 -14.64 2.09 15.98
C VAL A 80 -14.82 0.57 15.79
N PRO A 81 -15.83 -0.03 16.43
CA PRO A 81 -16.14 -1.44 16.28
C PRO A 81 -16.39 -1.85 14.83
N HIS A 82 -16.21 -3.13 14.55
CA HIS A 82 -16.53 -3.67 13.23
C HIS A 82 -18.03 -3.55 12.93
N GLY A 83 -18.38 -3.03 11.75
CA GLY A 83 -19.77 -2.83 11.30
C GLY A 83 -20.29 -1.42 11.51
N GLU A 84 -19.58 -0.58 12.27
CA GLU A 84 -19.93 0.82 12.45
C GLU A 84 -19.33 1.73 11.37
N ASP A 85 -19.91 2.92 11.21
CA ASP A 85 -19.48 3.91 10.23
C ASP A 85 -18.23 4.66 10.67
N TRP A 86 -17.07 4.00 10.52
CA TRP A 86 -15.77 4.64 10.74
C TRP A 86 -15.56 5.88 9.88
N ALA A 87 -16.22 5.98 8.71
CA ALA A 87 -16.07 7.12 7.82
C ALA A 87 -16.76 8.35 8.41
N GLU A 88 -17.91 8.19 9.06
CA GLU A 88 -18.54 9.25 9.86
C GLU A 88 -17.64 9.70 11.00
N ARG A 89 -17.08 8.76 11.76
CA ARG A 89 -16.19 9.09 12.89
C ARG A 89 -14.93 9.81 12.43
N GLU A 90 -14.34 9.42 11.30
CA GLU A 90 -13.20 10.13 10.71
C GLU A 90 -13.58 11.58 10.31
N ARG A 91 -14.73 11.77 9.65
CA ARG A 91 -15.24 13.11 9.31
C ARG A 91 -15.48 13.96 10.56
N TYR A 92 -16.09 13.38 11.59
CA TYR A 92 -16.33 14.04 12.87
C TYR A 92 -15.03 14.59 13.47
N TRP A 93 -13.99 13.76 13.60
CA TRP A 93 -12.71 14.21 14.17
C TRP A 93 -12.00 15.25 13.31
N ILE A 94 -12.05 15.12 11.98
CA ILE A 94 -11.49 16.13 11.06
C ILE A 94 -12.18 17.48 11.26
N ASN A 95 -13.50 17.49 11.32
CA ASN A 95 -14.28 18.72 11.52
C ASN A 95 -14.01 19.30 12.91
N LYS A 96 -14.08 18.48 13.96
CA LYS A 96 -13.79 18.90 15.33
C LYS A 96 -12.46 19.62 15.43
N PHE A 97 -11.37 19.04 14.92
CA PHE A 97 -10.06 19.69 15.01
C PHE A 97 -9.94 20.93 14.11
N ARG A 98 -10.67 21.02 12.99
CA ARG A 98 -10.72 22.25 12.20
C ARG A 98 -11.46 23.35 12.95
N ASP A 99 -12.57 23.02 13.60
CA ASP A 99 -13.38 23.93 14.41
C ASP A 99 -12.60 24.42 15.64
N ASP A 100 -11.81 23.53 16.25
CA ASP A 100 -10.85 23.85 17.32
C ASP A 100 -9.64 24.70 16.82
N GLY A 101 -9.58 25.06 15.53
CA GLY A 101 -8.58 25.94 14.94
C GLY A 101 -7.29 25.25 14.47
N HIS A 102 -7.23 23.92 14.46
CA HIS A 102 -6.06 23.18 13.96
C HIS A 102 -5.97 23.23 12.44
N LYS A 103 -4.77 23.55 11.95
CA LYS A 103 -4.44 23.53 10.52
C LYS A 103 -4.13 22.09 10.06
N LEU A 104 -5.19 21.31 9.82
CA LEU A 104 -5.06 19.92 9.35
C LEU A 104 -4.50 19.85 7.92
N LEU A 105 -3.71 18.81 7.67
CA LEU A 105 -3.07 18.48 6.38
C LEU A 105 -3.87 17.43 5.59
N ASN A 106 -5.04 17.04 6.10
CA ASN A 106 -6.00 16.19 5.38
C ASN A 106 -6.40 16.87 4.07
N LEU A 107 -6.22 16.16 2.95
CA LEU A 107 -6.57 16.67 1.62
C LEU A 107 -8.08 16.75 1.37
N THR A 108 -8.85 16.01 2.16
CA THR A 108 -10.29 15.84 2.03
C THR A 108 -10.96 16.00 3.40
N ASN A 109 -12.29 15.95 3.43
CA ASN A 109 -13.06 16.03 4.67
C ASN A 109 -13.13 14.69 5.43
N GLY A 110 -12.50 13.63 4.92
CA GLY A 110 -12.56 12.29 5.49
C GLY A 110 -13.68 11.42 4.92
N GLY A 111 -13.63 10.14 5.25
CA GLY A 111 -14.51 9.12 4.69
C GLY A 111 -14.03 8.57 3.35
N ASP A 112 -12.82 8.93 2.92
CA ASP A 112 -12.18 8.36 1.74
C ASP A 112 -11.62 6.98 2.06
N GLY A 113 -12.52 6.02 1.98
CA GLY A 113 -12.20 4.62 1.79
C GLY A 113 -13.25 4.03 0.88
N LEU A 114 -12.94 2.92 0.24
CA LEU A 114 -13.95 2.07 -0.38
C LEU A 114 -14.23 0.88 0.56
N PRO A 115 -14.76 1.07 1.78
CA PRO A 115 -15.14 -0.06 2.61
C PRO A 115 -16.37 -0.71 1.95
N GLY A 116 -16.28 -1.99 1.66
CA GLY A 116 -17.46 -2.79 1.31
C GLY A 116 -18.08 -2.59 -0.07
N LEU A 117 -17.69 -1.60 -0.88
CA LEU A 117 -18.12 -1.58 -2.29
C LEU A 117 -17.38 -2.68 -3.07
N PRO A 118 -18.06 -3.74 -3.56
CA PRO A 118 -17.45 -4.68 -4.47
C PRO A 118 -17.00 -3.90 -5.70
N ARG A 119 -15.70 -3.89 -5.94
CA ARG A 119 -15.14 -3.20 -7.11
C ARG A 119 -15.71 -3.91 -8.36
N PRO A 120 -16.40 -3.19 -9.28
CA PRO A 120 -16.95 -3.82 -10.47
C PRO A 120 -15.88 -4.60 -11.23
N GLN A 121 -16.23 -5.75 -11.80
CA GLN A 121 -15.26 -6.62 -12.47
C GLN A 121 -14.48 -5.86 -13.56
N ALA A 122 -15.15 -5.01 -14.33
CA ALA A 122 -14.53 -4.12 -15.32
C ALA A 122 -13.42 -3.23 -14.75
N VAL A 123 -13.58 -2.70 -13.53
CA VAL A 123 -12.54 -1.87 -12.88
C VAL A 123 -11.36 -2.74 -12.43
N ARG A 124 -11.63 -3.97 -11.95
CA ARG A 124 -10.58 -4.94 -11.60
C ARG A 124 -9.78 -5.33 -12.84
N ASP A 125 -10.46 -5.58 -13.96
CA ASP A 125 -9.87 -5.95 -15.24
C ASP A 125 -9.06 -4.80 -15.84
N ALA A 126 -9.56 -3.55 -15.78
CA ALA A 126 -8.83 -2.37 -16.23
C ALA A 126 -7.51 -2.17 -15.47
N ILE A 127 -7.51 -2.45 -14.16
CA ILE A 127 -6.30 -2.37 -13.33
C ILE A 127 -5.36 -3.54 -13.64
N ALA A 128 -5.89 -4.75 -13.76
CA ALA A 128 -5.12 -5.91 -14.15
C ALA A 128 -4.46 -5.72 -15.52
N ALA A 129 -5.17 -5.13 -16.48
CA ALA A 129 -4.66 -4.79 -17.81
C ALA A 129 -3.53 -3.75 -17.74
N LYS A 130 -3.70 -2.67 -16.95
CA LYS A 130 -2.64 -1.67 -16.74
C LYS A 130 -1.39 -2.24 -16.05
N LEU A 131 -1.57 -3.21 -15.15
CA LEU A 131 -0.47 -3.90 -14.48
C LEU A 131 0.14 -5.03 -15.33
N ARG A 132 -0.48 -5.40 -16.45
CA ARG A 132 -0.02 -6.45 -17.36
C ARG A 132 1.19 -5.98 -18.17
N THR A 133 2.33 -5.91 -17.49
CA THR A 133 3.63 -5.56 -18.07
C THR A 133 4.29 -6.81 -18.65
N GLY A 134 4.32 -6.90 -19.97
CA GLY A 134 4.87 -8.03 -20.71
C GLY A 134 4.60 -7.93 -22.20
N ALA A 135 5.02 -8.93 -22.96
CA ALA A 135 4.90 -8.96 -24.41
C ALA A 135 4.56 -10.36 -24.93
N GLN A 136 4.06 -10.41 -26.17
CA GLN A 136 3.88 -11.64 -26.93
C GLN A 136 5.20 -12.01 -27.62
N PHE A 137 5.48 -13.30 -27.70
CA PHE A 137 6.63 -13.87 -28.39
C PHE A 137 6.19 -15.11 -29.15
N ASP A 138 6.87 -15.40 -30.25
CA ASP A 138 6.66 -16.62 -30.99
C ASP A 138 7.71 -17.65 -30.60
N CYS A 139 7.28 -18.89 -30.39
CA CYS A 139 8.17 -19.96 -30.00
C CYS A 139 9.12 -20.31 -31.16
N GLU A 140 10.43 -20.22 -30.92
CA GLU A 140 11.45 -20.57 -31.93
C GLU A 140 11.39 -22.04 -32.37
N ARG A 141 10.70 -22.92 -31.61
CA ARG A 141 10.60 -24.35 -31.91
C ARG A 141 9.30 -24.72 -32.62
N CYS A 142 8.16 -24.25 -32.13
CA CYS A 142 6.84 -24.67 -32.62
C CYS A 142 6.02 -23.55 -33.25
N GLY A 143 6.55 -22.32 -33.32
CA GLY A 143 5.86 -21.16 -33.89
C GLY A 143 4.66 -20.64 -33.07
N THR A 144 4.27 -21.32 -32.00
CA THR A 144 3.13 -20.91 -31.17
C THR A 144 3.42 -19.59 -30.47
N SER A 145 2.52 -18.61 -30.61
CA SER A 145 2.57 -17.35 -29.89
C SER A 145 2.23 -17.54 -28.40
N PHE A 146 3.02 -16.93 -27.53
CA PHE A 146 2.84 -17.00 -26.08
C PHE A 146 3.24 -15.72 -25.38
N TRP A 147 2.58 -15.45 -24.25
CA TRP A 147 2.83 -14.25 -23.47
C TRP A 147 3.84 -14.49 -22.34
N ARG A 148 4.68 -13.48 -22.05
CA ARG A 148 5.60 -13.48 -20.90
C ARG A 148 5.55 -12.18 -20.11
N LYS A 149 5.65 -12.30 -18.79
CA LYS A 149 5.75 -11.16 -17.85
C LYS A 149 7.10 -10.48 -18.05
N GLN A 150 7.16 -9.17 -17.78
CA GLN A 150 8.40 -8.39 -17.87
C GLN A 150 9.58 -9.02 -17.14
N ARG A 151 9.36 -9.62 -15.96
CA ARG A 151 10.41 -10.31 -15.20
C ARG A 151 11.01 -11.50 -15.96
N ASP A 152 10.17 -12.26 -16.68
CA ASP A 152 10.57 -13.46 -17.40
C ASP A 152 11.28 -13.07 -18.70
N ILE A 153 10.84 -11.96 -19.34
CA ILE A 153 11.53 -11.34 -20.46
C ILE A 153 12.93 -10.89 -20.06
N LYS A 154 13.06 -10.17 -18.93
CA LYS A 154 14.36 -9.73 -18.40
C LYS A 154 15.28 -10.90 -18.05
N ALA A 155 14.73 -12.04 -17.65
CA ALA A 155 15.47 -13.27 -17.41
C ALA A 155 15.79 -14.07 -18.69
N GLY A 156 15.33 -13.64 -19.86
CA GLY A 156 15.54 -14.34 -21.14
C GLY A 156 14.64 -15.57 -21.35
N HIS A 157 13.58 -15.73 -20.56
CA HIS A 157 12.64 -16.86 -20.63
C HIS A 157 11.51 -16.64 -21.66
N ASN A 158 11.85 -16.02 -22.80
CA ASN A 158 10.91 -15.58 -23.84
C ASN A 158 11.13 -16.22 -25.21
N ARG A 159 12.03 -17.21 -25.31
CA ARG A 159 12.33 -17.91 -26.59
C ARG A 159 11.44 -19.11 -26.88
N PHE A 160 10.95 -19.77 -25.82
CA PHE A 160 10.17 -21.00 -25.94
C PHE A 160 8.88 -20.93 -25.13
N CYS A 161 7.79 -21.43 -25.71
CA CYS A 161 6.47 -21.44 -25.08
C CYS A 161 6.42 -22.38 -23.86
N SER A 162 7.21 -23.46 -23.87
CA SER A 162 7.17 -24.53 -22.88
C SER A 162 8.54 -25.20 -22.66
N LYS A 163 8.70 -25.91 -21.54
CA LYS A 163 9.91 -26.70 -21.23
C LYS A 163 10.21 -27.77 -22.29
N PRO A 164 9.21 -28.53 -22.82
CA PRO A 164 9.44 -29.43 -23.94
C PRO A 164 10.05 -28.75 -25.17
N CYS A 165 9.55 -27.57 -25.57
CA CYS A 165 10.10 -26.85 -26.72
C CYS A 165 11.57 -26.44 -26.51
N TYR A 166 11.91 -25.99 -25.29
CA TYR A 166 13.29 -25.71 -24.91
C TYR A 166 14.15 -26.97 -24.99
N GLN A 167 13.69 -28.09 -24.42
CA GLN A 167 14.42 -29.36 -24.43
C GLN A 167 14.66 -29.88 -25.85
N SER A 168 13.63 -29.85 -26.71
CA SER A 168 13.79 -30.23 -28.12
C SER A 168 14.80 -29.37 -28.86
N TRP A 169 14.86 -28.06 -28.55
CA TRP A 169 15.87 -27.16 -29.11
C TRP A 169 17.29 -27.45 -28.59
N GLN A 170 17.43 -28.00 -27.38
CA GLN A 170 18.73 -28.36 -26.80
C GLN A 170 19.33 -29.66 -27.37
N ILE A 171 18.53 -30.52 -28.00
CA ILE A 171 19.01 -31.78 -28.56
C ILE A 171 20.08 -31.47 -29.63
N GLY A 172 21.30 -31.96 -29.43
CA GLY A 172 22.43 -31.77 -30.35
C GLY A 172 23.24 -30.49 -30.17
N LYS A 173 22.91 -29.60 -29.23
CA LYS A 173 23.75 -28.43 -28.88
C LYS A 173 24.83 -28.84 -27.87
N PRO A 174 26.10 -28.39 -28.02
CA PRO A 174 27.11 -28.62 -27.00
C PRO A 174 26.67 -27.96 -25.69
N LYS A 175 26.67 -28.71 -24.59
CA LYS A 175 26.40 -28.15 -23.26
C LYS A 175 27.53 -27.18 -22.94
N GLY A 176 27.19 -25.90 -22.75
CA GLY A 176 28.16 -24.90 -22.31
C GLY A 176 28.85 -25.37 -21.03
N VAL A 177 30.18 -25.35 -21.04
CA VAL A 177 31.00 -25.62 -19.85
C VAL A 177 30.55 -24.64 -18.77
N LYS A 178 30.14 -25.16 -17.61
CA LYS A 178 29.87 -24.33 -16.44
C LYS A 178 31.20 -23.69 -16.04
N LYS A 179 31.28 -22.35 -16.11
CA LYS A 179 32.32 -21.60 -15.41
C LYS A 179 32.11 -21.71 -13.91
#